data_AF-A0A7S0AHB0-F1
#
_entry.id   AF-A0A7S0AHB0-F1
#
_cell.length_a   1.000
_cell.length_b   1.000
_cell.length_c   1.000
_cell.angle_alpha   90.00
_cell.angle_beta   90.00
_cell.angle_gamma   90.00
#
_symmetry.space_group_name_H-M   'P 1'
#
loop_
_entity.id
_entity.type
_entity.pdbx_description
1 polymer ?
#
loop_
_entity_poly.entity_id
_entity_poly.type
_entity_poly.pdbx_seq_one_letter_code
_entity_poly.pdbx_strand_id
1 'polypeptide(L)'
;VGDDMALVPTELLEERFSKSVSSKKGKLEDREKKEEVKILRVITDQNAIMKKETGLKKLPPATECAKALEELDGTVLDEDLVRTLKEVACPTQAEMKLLTEAKQKEPNIPMGLPEQYMWVIGQLPAYQMRADCWYYILTYGDLQSMYFKALSDFSDIVGCVRKSEMLPSLLGIILAVGNYLNGNTSRGQADG
;
A
#
# COMPACT_ATOMS: atom_id res chain seq x y z
N VAL A 1 47.37 -34.74 -8.62
CA VAL A 1 46.93 -34.31 -7.28
C VAL A 1 48.14 -33.75 -6.57
N GLY A 2 48.31 -32.44 -6.62
CA GLY A 2 49.31 -31.69 -5.85
C GLY A 2 48.56 -30.44 -5.42
N ASP A 3 48.17 -30.40 -4.16
CA ASP A 3 47.24 -29.44 -3.58
C ASP A 3 48.05 -28.19 -3.19
N ASP A 4 47.95 -27.12 -3.98
CA ASP A 4 48.61 -25.82 -3.77
C ASP A 4 47.97 -25.01 -2.62
N MET A 5 47.51 -25.68 -1.56
CA MET A 5 46.95 -25.04 -0.36
C MET A 5 48.03 -24.41 0.55
N ALA A 6 49.32 -24.61 0.27
CA ALA A 6 50.43 -24.12 1.09
C ALA A 6 50.88 -22.67 0.78
N LEU A 7 50.24 -21.99 -0.18
CA LEU A 7 50.62 -20.62 -0.59
C LEU A 7 49.72 -19.52 -0.01
N VAL A 8 48.69 -19.86 0.76
CA VAL A 8 47.86 -18.86 1.44
C VAL A 8 48.44 -18.63 2.84
N PRO A 9 49.05 -17.45 3.13
CA PRO A 9 49.52 -17.13 4.47
C PRO A 9 48.32 -16.90 5.39
N THR A 10 47.84 -17.98 6.01
CA THR A 10 46.65 -18.01 6.86
C THR A 10 46.80 -17.12 8.09
N GLU A 11 48.01 -16.97 8.64
CA GLU A 11 48.23 -16.06 9.78
C GLU A 11 47.98 -14.59 9.42
N LEU A 12 48.45 -14.15 8.24
CA LEU A 12 48.19 -12.79 7.74
C LEU A 12 46.71 -12.56 7.42
N LEU A 13 46.02 -13.61 6.97
CA LEU A 13 44.59 -13.55 6.69
C LEU A 13 43.78 -13.43 7.98
N GLU A 14 44.10 -14.22 9.02
CA GLU A 14 43.47 -14.10 10.33
C GLU A 14 43.73 -12.75 10.99
N GLU A 15 44.95 -12.21 10.91
CA GLU A 15 45.28 -10.90 11.45
C GLU A 15 44.42 -9.78 10.82
N ARG A 16 44.31 -9.79 9.48
CA ARG A 16 43.59 -8.74 8.71
C ARG A 16 42.07 -8.85 8.78
N PHE A 17 41.53 -10.07 8.97
CA PHE A 17 40.09 -10.34 8.92
C PHE A 17 39.49 -10.79 10.26
N SER A 18 40.27 -10.81 11.35
CA SER A 18 39.74 -11.07 12.68
C SER A 18 38.74 -9.99 13.10
N LYS A 19 37.58 -10.40 13.62
CA LYS A 19 36.62 -9.47 14.24
C LYS A 19 37.29 -8.89 15.49
N SER A 20 37.37 -7.56 15.58
CA SER A 20 37.90 -6.90 16.78
C SER A 20 37.01 -7.25 17.98
N VAL A 21 37.43 -8.21 18.80
CA VAL A 21 36.84 -8.42 20.11
C VAL A 21 37.45 -7.34 21.00
N SER A 22 36.79 -6.19 21.08
CA SER A 22 37.16 -5.14 22.03
C SER A 22 37.14 -5.74 23.44
N SER A 23 38.32 -5.98 24.01
CA SER A 23 38.47 -6.42 25.39
C SER A 23 37.92 -5.34 26.31
N LYS A 24 36.71 -5.55 26.85
CA LYS A 24 36.21 -4.74 27.96
C LYS A 24 36.99 -5.10 29.21
N LYS A 25 38.00 -4.28 29.53
CA LYS A 25 38.52 -4.14 30.90
C LYS A 25 37.35 -3.82 31.83
N GLY A 26 37.32 -4.53 32.97
CA GLY A 26 36.25 -4.45 33.94
C GLY A 26 35.99 -3.05 34.46
N LYS A 27 34.71 -2.67 34.45
CA LYS A 27 34.13 -1.74 35.40
C LYS A 27 32.93 -2.44 36.02
N LEU A 28 32.99 -2.64 37.33
CA LEU A 28 31.83 -2.90 38.18
C LEU A 28 31.01 -1.60 38.18
N GLU A 29 30.09 -1.49 37.23
CA GLU A 29 28.98 -0.55 37.31
C GLU A 29 27.74 -1.40 37.58
N ASP A 30 27.10 -1.10 38.70
CA ASP A 30 25.79 -1.61 39.10
C ASP A 30 24.82 -1.37 37.95
N ARG A 31 24.64 -2.38 37.11
CA ARG A 31 23.56 -2.39 36.13
C ARG A 31 22.31 -2.68 36.92
N GLU A 32 21.67 -1.63 37.42
CA GLU A 32 20.22 -1.65 37.55
C GLU A 32 19.69 -2.27 36.25
N LYS A 33 19.16 -3.48 36.36
CA LYS A 33 18.42 -4.10 35.27
C LYS A 33 17.32 -3.10 34.96
N LYS A 34 17.46 -2.33 33.88
CA LYS A 34 16.32 -1.71 33.23
C LYS A 34 15.37 -2.86 32.99
N GLU A 35 14.33 -2.95 33.82
CA GLU A 35 13.21 -3.84 33.56
C GLU A 35 12.76 -3.48 32.15
N GLU A 36 12.94 -4.41 31.22
CA GLU A 36 12.37 -4.25 29.88
C GLU A 36 10.88 -4.09 30.10
N VAL A 37 10.38 -2.85 29.94
CA VAL A 37 8.96 -2.55 30.08
C VAL A 37 8.25 -3.46 29.11
N LYS A 38 7.52 -4.44 29.64
CA LYS A 38 6.71 -5.34 28.83
C LYS A 38 5.75 -4.46 28.02
N ILE A 39 5.68 -4.66 26.71
CA ILE A 39 4.77 -3.93 25.81
C ILE A 39 3.74 -4.92 25.29
N LEU A 40 2.47 -4.58 25.41
CA LEU A 40 1.37 -5.38 24.88
C LEU A 40 1.35 -5.24 23.37
N ARG A 41 1.53 -6.37 22.68
CA ARG A 41 1.46 -6.48 21.22
C ARG A 41 0.54 -7.62 20.84
N VAL A 42 -0.39 -7.34 19.93
CA VAL A 42 -1.29 -8.36 19.34
C VAL A 42 -0.80 -8.76 17.97
N ILE A 43 -0.14 -7.83 17.27
CA ILE A 43 0.52 -8.12 16.01
C ILE A 43 1.84 -8.84 16.32
N THR A 44 1.98 -10.05 15.81
CA THR A 44 3.16 -10.90 16.04
C THR A 44 4.16 -10.84 14.89
N ASP A 45 3.69 -10.59 13.66
CA ASP A 45 4.54 -10.50 12.48
C ASP A 45 5.38 -9.23 12.49
N GLN A 46 6.71 -9.40 12.50
CA GLN A 46 7.64 -8.28 12.64
C GLN A 46 7.62 -7.34 11.43
N ASN A 47 7.36 -7.85 10.23
CA ASN A 47 7.25 -7.03 9.02
C ASN A 47 5.97 -6.18 9.03
N ALA A 48 4.86 -6.74 9.51
CA ALA A 48 3.59 -6.04 9.67
C ALA A 48 3.72 -4.91 10.70
N ILE A 49 4.41 -5.16 11.82
CA ILE A 49 4.72 -4.10 12.82
C ILE A 49 5.52 -2.98 12.16
N MET A 50 6.62 -3.30 11.47
CA MET A 50 7.46 -2.29 10.83
C MET A 50 6.70 -1.49 9.76
N LYS A 51 5.85 -2.15 8.96
CA LYS A 51 4.99 -1.50 7.97
C LYS A 51 4.04 -0.52 8.64
N LYS A 52 3.34 -0.97 9.69
CA LYS A 52 2.38 -0.13 10.43
C LYS A 52 3.09 1.04 11.11
N GLU A 53 4.18 0.81 11.84
CA GLU A 53 4.96 1.88 12.48
C GLU A 53 5.47 2.92 11.47
N THR A 54 5.90 2.49 10.28
CA THR A 54 6.34 3.41 9.23
C THR A 54 5.19 4.26 8.68
N GLY A 55 4.01 3.68 8.49
CA GLY A 55 2.82 4.42 8.08
C GLY A 55 2.34 5.39 9.16
N LEU A 56 2.37 4.97 10.43
CA LEU A 56 1.96 5.78 11.59
C LEU A 56 2.80 7.05 11.77
N LYS A 57 4.06 7.06 11.33
CA LYS A 57 4.91 8.27 11.37
C LYS A 57 4.38 9.42 10.51
N LYS A 58 3.53 9.13 9.52
CA LYS A 58 2.90 10.14 8.66
C LYS A 58 1.60 10.68 9.27
N LEU A 59 1.02 9.95 10.20
CA LEU A 59 -0.29 10.28 10.76
C LEU A 59 -0.16 11.23 11.94
N PRO A 60 -1.13 12.15 12.12
CA PRO A 60 -1.31 12.88 13.36
C PRO A 60 -1.51 11.93 14.56
N PRO A 61 -1.39 12.41 15.80
CA PRO A 61 -1.68 11.63 17.00
C PRO A 61 -3.01 10.88 16.92
N ALA A 62 -3.07 9.67 17.50
CA ALA A 62 -4.24 8.78 17.38
C ALA A 62 -5.58 9.45 17.78
N THR A 63 -5.57 10.31 18.81
CA THR A 63 -6.76 11.05 19.25
C THR A 63 -7.21 12.10 18.24
N GLU A 64 -6.26 12.74 17.56
CA GLU A 64 -6.54 13.73 16.53
C GLU A 64 -7.04 13.04 15.26
N CYS A 65 -6.44 11.91 14.89
CA CYS A 65 -6.96 11.04 13.82
C CYS A 65 -8.40 10.59 14.10
N ALA A 66 -8.68 10.17 15.34
CA ALA A 66 -10.01 9.71 15.72
C ALA A 66 -11.06 10.82 15.57
N LYS A 67 -10.74 12.02 16.09
CA LYS A 67 -11.61 13.18 15.97
C LYS A 67 -11.82 13.60 14.51
N ALA A 68 -10.74 13.70 13.74
CA ALA A 68 -10.83 14.05 12.32
C ALA A 68 -11.63 13.03 11.51
N LEU A 69 -11.53 11.73 11.84
CA LEU A 69 -12.34 10.69 11.23
C LEU A 69 -13.82 10.75 11.65
N GLU A 70 -14.10 11.15 12.89
CA GLU A 70 -15.46 11.35 13.39
C GLU A 70 -16.16 12.55 12.73
N GLU A 71 -15.41 13.65 12.55
CA GLU A 71 -15.87 14.92 11.98
C GLU A 71 -15.72 15.01 10.45
N LEU A 72 -15.06 14.02 9.82
CA LEU A 72 -14.70 14.01 8.40
C LEU A 72 -13.88 15.26 8.00
N ASP A 73 -12.87 15.59 8.80
CA ASP A 73 -12.04 16.78 8.61
C ASP A 73 -10.89 16.54 7.61
N GLY A 74 -11.08 17.03 6.38
CA GLY A 74 -10.09 16.96 5.30
C GLY A 74 -8.86 17.84 5.49
N THR A 75 -8.84 18.76 6.47
CA THR A 75 -7.67 19.59 6.76
C THR A 75 -6.62 18.85 7.59
N VAL A 76 -7.06 17.85 8.37
CA VAL A 76 -6.20 17.01 9.21
C VAL A 76 -5.93 15.66 8.52
N LEU A 77 -6.95 15.08 7.89
CA LEU A 77 -6.86 13.80 7.19
C LEU A 77 -7.23 13.96 5.72
N ASP A 78 -6.21 14.22 4.89
CA ASP A 78 -6.32 14.20 3.43
C ASP A 78 -6.47 12.76 2.87
N GLU A 79 -6.63 12.64 1.55
CA GLU A 79 -6.81 11.35 0.88
C GLU A 79 -5.71 10.32 1.23
N ASP A 80 -4.46 10.76 1.21
CA ASP A 80 -3.28 9.91 1.44
C ASP A 80 -3.21 9.45 2.90
N LEU A 81 -3.53 10.35 3.84
CA LEU A 81 -3.58 10.06 5.25
C LEU A 81 -4.75 9.16 5.59
N VAL A 82 -5.94 9.36 5.02
CA VAL A 82 -7.09 8.46 5.21
C VAL A 82 -6.78 7.06 4.68
N ARG A 83 -6.16 6.95 3.49
CA ARG A 83 -5.71 5.66 2.95
C ARG A 83 -4.73 4.97 3.88
N THR A 84 -3.75 5.73 4.38
CA THR A 84 -2.75 5.20 5.32
C THR A 84 -3.40 4.75 6.61
N LEU A 85 -4.29 5.57 7.19
CA LEU A 85 -5.04 5.28 8.42
C LEU A 85 -5.82 3.96 8.29
N LYS A 86 -6.50 3.75 7.16
CA LYS A 86 -7.23 2.50 6.87
C LYS A 86 -6.33 1.28 6.91
N GLU A 87 -5.15 1.36 6.31
CA GLU A 87 -4.23 0.22 6.25
C GLU A 87 -3.53 -0.09 7.58
N VAL A 88 -3.14 0.95 8.32
CA VAL A 88 -2.23 0.77 9.46
C VAL A 88 -2.91 0.87 10.82
N ALA A 89 -3.98 1.68 10.93
CA ALA A 89 -4.59 2.06 12.21
C ALA A 89 -6.04 1.58 12.38
N CYS A 90 -6.77 1.22 11.32
CA CYS A 90 -8.12 0.66 11.43
C CYS A 90 -8.04 -0.86 11.68
N PRO A 91 -8.33 -1.35 12.90
CA PRO A 91 -8.27 -2.78 13.21
C PRO A 91 -9.43 -3.55 12.58
N THR A 92 -9.21 -4.80 12.21
CA THR A 92 -10.31 -5.73 11.92
C THR A 92 -11.09 -6.08 13.19
N GLN A 93 -12.32 -6.59 13.03
CA GLN A 93 -13.11 -7.04 14.17
C GLN A 93 -12.40 -8.14 14.99
N ALA A 94 -11.62 -9.01 14.33
CA ALA A 94 -10.83 -10.05 14.99
C ALA A 94 -9.68 -9.44 15.80
N GLU A 95 -8.93 -8.51 15.21
CA GLU A 95 -7.86 -7.79 15.90
C GLU A 95 -8.39 -6.97 17.08
N MET A 96 -9.55 -6.33 16.95
CA MET A 96 -10.19 -5.61 18.06
C MET A 96 -10.56 -6.53 19.22
N LYS A 97 -11.08 -7.73 18.94
CA LYS A 97 -11.38 -8.73 19.98
C LYS A 97 -10.11 -9.14 20.71
N LEU A 98 -9.05 -9.51 19.97
CA LEU A 98 -7.77 -9.90 20.54
C LEU A 98 -7.14 -8.78 21.38
N LEU A 99 -7.22 -7.53 20.90
CA LEU A 99 -6.72 -6.36 21.61
C LEU A 99 -7.48 -6.09 22.91
N THR A 100 -8.80 -6.28 22.88
CA THR A 100 -9.66 -6.16 24.06
C THR A 100 -9.33 -7.25 25.09
N GLU A 101 -9.22 -8.50 24.66
CA GLU A 101 -8.87 -9.62 25.54
C GLU A 101 -7.47 -9.46 26.14
N ALA A 102 -6.49 -9.04 25.35
CA ALA A 102 -5.13 -8.79 25.82
C ALA A 102 -5.13 -7.66 26.86
N LYS A 103 -5.87 -6.56 26.62
CA LYS A 103 -5.96 -5.44 27.56
C LYS A 103 -6.68 -5.82 28.87
N GLN A 104 -7.65 -6.71 28.81
CA GLN A 104 -8.32 -7.25 30.00
C GLN A 104 -7.40 -8.15 30.83
N LYS A 105 -6.57 -8.98 30.17
CA LYS A 105 -5.59 -9.85 30.85
C LYS A 105 -4.46 -9.05 31.49
N GLU A 106 -3.99 -8.00 30.83
CA GLU A 106 -2.83 -7.22 31.26
C GLU A 106 -3.12 -5.70 31.23
N PRO A 107 -3.98 -5.18 32.15
CA PRO A 107 -4.47 -3.81 32.09
C PRO A 107 -3.40 -2.74 32.32
N ASN A 108 -2.38 -3.06 33.11
CA ASN A 108 -1.31 -2.12 33.48
C ASN A 108 -0.17 -2.04 32.45
N ILE A 109 -0.22 -2.88 31.41
CA ILE A 109 0.86 -2.95 30.42
C ILE A 109 0.58 -1.94 29.30
N PRO A 110 1.57 -1.10 28.93
CA PRO A 110 1.42 -0.17 27.81
C PRO A 110 1.34 -0.94 26.49
N MET A 111 0.48 -0.47 25.58
CA MET A 111 0.35 -1.01 24.23
C MET A 111 1.51 -0.57 23.34
N GLY A 112 1.85 -1.37 22.33
CA GLY A 112 2.72 -0.95 21.23
C GLY A 112 2.12 0.23 20.45
N LEU A 113 2.93 0.96 19.69
CA LEU A 113 2.45 2.13 18.94
C LEU A 113 1.30 1.78 17.98
N PRO A 114 1.36 0.71 17.16
CA PRO A 114 0.22 0.32 16.33
C PRO A 114 -1.02 -0.05 17.13
N GLU A 115 -0.86 -0.81 18.21
CA GLU A 115 -1.95 -1.20 19.10
C GLU A 115 -2.62 0.01 19.77
N GLN A 116 -1.86 1.05 20.12
CA GLN A 116 -2.42 2.30 20.66
C GLN A 116 -3.33 3.00 19.66
N TYR A 117 -2.88 3.12 18.40
CA TYR A 117 -3.72 3.70 17.34
C TYR A 117 -4.96 2.86 17.08
N MET A 118 -4.78 1.54 16.94
CA MET A 118 -5.89 0.60 16.74
C MET A 118 -6.90 0.67 17.88
N TRP A 119 -6.43 0.78 19.14
CA TRP A 119 -7.31 0.91 20.29
C TRP A 119 -8.15 2.17 20.22
N VAL A 120 -7.52 3.33 19.99
CA VAL A 120 -8.20 4.63 19.97
C VAL A 120 -9.20 4.72 18.80
N ILE A 121 -8.78 4.36 17.59
CA ILE A 121 -9.66 4.36 16.40
C ILE A 121 -10.77 3.32 16.56
N GLY A 122 -10.46 2.15 17.10
CA GLY A 122 -11.41 1.07 17.31
C GLY A 122 -12.53 1.36 18.31
N GLN A 123 -12.40 2.41 19.15
CA GLN A 123 -13.49 2.86 20.02
C GLN A 123 -14.55 3.68 19.26
N LEU A 124 -14.24 4.20 18.06
CA LEU A 124 -15.21 4.98 17.30
C LEU A 124 -16.32 4.08 16.74
N PRO A 125 -17.60 4.51 16.83
CA PRO A 125 -18.69 3.77 16.23
C PRO A 125 -18.51 3.64 14.70
N ALA A 126 -18.55 2.39 14.22
CA ALA A 126 -18.43 2.06 12.80
C ALA A 126 -17.17 2.64 12.12
N TYR A 127 -16.04 2.70 12.84
CA TYR A 127 -14.78 3.28 12.37
C TYR A 127 -14.32 2.79 11.00
N GLN A 128 -14.49 1.49 10.68
CA GLN A 128 -14.13 0.94 9.36
C GLN A 128 -14.98 1.57 8.26
N MET A 129 -16.30 1.56 8.42
CA MET A 129 -17.24 2.11 7.44
C MET A 129 -17.04 3.62 7.28
N ARG A 130 -16.79 4.35 8.38
CA ARG A 130 -16.48 5.79 8.31
C ARG A 130 -15.24 6.05 7.48
N ALA A 131 -14.16 5.32 7.71
CA ALA A 131 -12.92 5.48 6.95
C ALA A 131 -13.10 5.11 5.47
N ASP A 132 -13.87 4.06 5.17
CA ASP A 132 -14.23 3.69 3.80
C ASP A 132 -15.05 4.76 3.10
N CYS A 133 -16.12 5.24 3.73
CA CYS A 133 -16.97 6.30 3.20
C CYS A 133 -16.19 7.61 3.02
N TRP A 134 -15.34 7.96 3.97
CA TRP A 134 -14.56 9.20 3.88
C TRP A 134 -13.57 9.16 2.72
N TYR A 135 -12.81 8.07 2.61
CA TYR A 135 -11.92 7.85 1.48
C TYR A 135 -12.67 7.90 0.14
N TYR A 136 -13.86 7.30 0.07
CA TYR A 136 -14.70 7.36 -1.12
C TYR A 136 -15.11 8.80 -1.47
N ILE A 137 -15.57 9.59 -0.49
CA ILE A 137 -15.96 10.99 -0.73
C ILE A 137 -14.79 11.81 -1.28
N LEU A 138 -13.59 11.63 -0.71
CA LEU A 138 -12.38 12.34 -1.16
C LEU A 138 -11.98 11.97 -2.60
N THR A 139 -12.15 10.71 -2.99
CA THR A 139 -11.71 10.19 -4.31
C THR A 139 -12.79 10.22 -5.39
N TYR A 140 -14.05 10.42 -5.01
CA TYR A 140 -15.19 10.29 -5.93
C TYR A 140 -15.14 11.30 -7.07
N GLY A 141 -14.77 12.56 -6.80
CA GLY A 141 -14.74 13.63 -7.80
C GLY A 141 -13.79 13.33 -8.96
N ASP A 142 -12.59 12.84 -8.63
CA ASP A 142 -11.58 12.46 -9.62
C ASP A 142 -12.02 11.24 -10.42
N LEU A 143 -12.55 10.22 -9.74
CA LEU A 143 -13.06 9.01 -10.36
C LEU A 143 -14.22 9.32 -11.33
N GLN A 144 -15.17 10.15 -10.89
CA GLN A 144 -16.30 10.60 -11.71
C GLN A 144 -15.81 11.36 -12.95
N SER A 145 -14.88 12.30 -12.77
CA SER A 145 -14.35 13.11 -13.87
C SER A 145 -13.63 12.25 -14.92
N MET A 146 -12.84 11.27 -14.47
CA MET A 146 -12.17 10.31 -15.32
C MET A 146 -13.18 9.50 -16.16
N TYR A 147 -14.23 8.96 -15.52
CA TYR A 147 -15.25 8.19 -16.24
C TYR A 147 -16.06 9.05 -17.20
N PHE A 148 -16.44 10.26 -16.79
CA PHE A 148 -17.19 11.18 -17.64
C PHE A 148 -16.40 11.52 -18.90
N LYS A 149 -15.10 11.84 -18.75
CA LYS A 149 -14.22 12.12 -19.89
C LYS A 149 -14.13 10.92 -20.83
N ALA A 150 -13.90 9.72 -20.31
CA ALA A 150 -13.80 8.52 -21.14
C ALA A 150 -15.08 8.24 -21.93
N LEU A 151 -16.24 8.44 -21.31
CA LEU A 151 -17.54 8.28 -21.97
C LEU A 151 -17.80 9.35 -23.02
N SER A 152 -17.43 10.60 -22.74
CA SER A 152 -17.53 11.70 -23.71
C SER A 152 -16.66 11.43 -24.93
N ASP A 153 -15.37 11.12 -24.73
CA ASP A 153 -14.44 10.81 -25.81
C ASP A 153 -14.94 9.64 -26.66
N PHE A 154 -15.46 8.59 -26.03
CA PHE A 154 -16.05 7.45 -26.75
C PHE A 154 -17.28 7.84 -27.56
N SER A 155 -18.19 8.62 -26.97
CA SER A 155 -19.39 9.12 -27.66
C SER A 155 -19.02 9.99 -28.86
N ASP A 156 -17.98 10.82 -28.72
CA ASP A 156 -17.49 11.68 -29.79
C ASP A 156 -16.88 10.86 -30.92
N ILE A 157 -16.07 9.83 -30.61
CA ILE A 157 -15.52 8.91 -31.62
C ILE A 157 -16.65 8.20 -32.37
N VAL A 158 -17.63 7.63 -31.65
CA VAL A 158 -18.78 6.97 -32.26
C VAL A 158 -19.56 7.96 -33.14
N GLY A 159 -19.73 9.19 -32.67
CA GLY A 159 -20.37 10.28 -33.42
C GLY A 159 -19.63 10.61 -34.71
N CYS A 160 -18.31 10.79 -34.65
CA CYS A 160 -17.45 11.06 -35.80
C CYS A 160 -17.52 9.94 -36.84
N VAL A 161 -17.44 8.68 -36.41
CA VAL A 161 -17.50 7.53 -37.31
C VAL A 161 -18.89 7.41 -37.95
N ARG A 162 -19.97 7.51 -37.17
CA ARG A 162 -21.34 7.36 -37.68
C ARG A 162 -21.80 8.50 -38.59
N LYS A 163 -21.35 9.72 -38.33
CA LYS A 163 -21.75 10.92 -39.10
C LYS A 163 -20.82 11.21 -40.27
N SER A 164 -19.72 10.48 -40.42
CA SER A 164 -18.78 10.71 -41.51
C SER A 164 -19.38 10.27 -42.84
N GLU A 165 -19.61 11.24 -43.72
CA GLU A 165 -20.02 10.98 -45.11
C GLU A 165 -18.84 10.47 -45.95
N MET A 166 -17.61 10.85 -45.59
CA MET A 166 -16.41 10.48 -46.33
C MET A 166 -15.94 9.05 -46.05
N LEU A 167 -16.18 8.54 -44.84
CA LEU A 167 -15.71 7.21 -44.44
C LEU A 167 -16.35 6.09 -45.28
N PRO A 168 -17.67 6.04 -45.50
CA PRO A 168 -18.29 5.08 -46.43
C PRO A 168 -17.75 5.22 -47.86
N SER A 169 -17.53 6.44 -48.35
CA SER A 169 -16.97 6.66 -49.69
C SER A 169 -15.56 6.12 -49.82
N LEU A 170 -14.70 6.35 -48.82
CA LEU A 170 -13.34 5.82 -48.78
C LEU A 170 -13.34 4.29 -48.75
N LEU A 171 -14.15 3.68 -47.86
CA LEU A 171 -14.30 2.23 -47.79
C LEU A 171 -14.84 1.65 -49.10
N GLY A 172 -15.77 2.34 -49.76
CA GLY A 172 -16.28 1.95 -51.07
C GLY A 172 -15.21 1.97 -52.17
N ILE A 173 -14.32 2.96 -52.17
CA ILE A 173 -13.16 3.00 -53.10
C ILE A 173 -12.22 1.83 -52.81
N ILE A 174 -11.88 1.60 -51.54
CA ILE A 174 -11.02 0.48 -51.13
C ILE A 174 -11.62 -0.86 -51.58
N LEU A 175 -12.94 -1.04 -51.39
CA LEU A 175 -13.67 -2.22 -51.82
C LEU A 175 -13.63 -2.40 -53.34
N ALA A 176 -13.90 -1.34 -54.10
CA ALA A 176 -13.88 -1.37 -55.57
C ALA A 176 -12.49 -1.72 -56.13
N VAL A 177 -11.44 -1.09 -55.59
CA VAL A 177 -10.05 -1.37 -55.98
C VAL A 177 -9.66 -2.79 -55.59
N GLY A 178 -9.98 -3.22 -54.37
CA GLY A 178 -9.71 -4.59 -53.91
C GLY A 178 -10.38 -5.64 -54.78
N ASN A 179 -11.64 -5.43 -55.16
CA ASN A 179 -12.38 -6.32 -56.05
C ASN A 179 -11.79 -6.33 -57.47
N TYR A 180 -11.39 -5.18 -58.01
CA TYR A 180 -10.75 -5.11 -59.33
C TYR A 180 -9.42 -5.89 -59.36
N LEU A 181 -8.56 -5.66 -58.36
CA LEU A 181 -7.26 -6.33 -58.28
C LEU A 181 -7.37 -7.85 -58.10
N ASN A 182 -8.40 -8.33 -57.40
CA ASN A 182 -8.59 -9.75 -57.09
C ASN A 182 -9.62 -10.46 -57.98
N GLY A 183 -10.17 -9.81 -59.01
CA GLY A 183 -11.35 -10.25 -59.75
C GLY A 183 -11.26 -11.62 -60.44
N ASN A 184 -10.05 -12.14 -60.69
CA ASN A 184 -9.81 -13.46 -61.29
C ASN A 184 -9.45 -14.54 -60.26
N THR A 185 -9.65 -14.26 -58.98
CA THR A 185 -9.33 -15.17 -57.88
C THR A 185 -10.57 -15.43 -57.03
N SER A 186 -10.56 -16.49 -56.24
CA SER A 186 -11.57 -16.75 -55.19
C SER A 186 -11.59 -15.69 -54.07
N ARG A 187 -10.70 -14.69 -54.13
CA ARG A 187 -10.60 -13.58 -53.18
C ARG A 187 -11.22 -12.27 -53.69
N GLY A 188 -11.77 -12.24 -54.90
CA GLY A 188 -12.61 -11.13 -55.38
C GLY A 188 -14.07 -11.27 -54.91
N GLN A 189 -14.90 -10.27 -55.24
CA GLN A 189 -16.35 -10.22 -54.91
C GLN A 189 -16.68 -10.07 -53.41
N ALA A 190 -15.90 -9.26 -52.68
CA ALA A 190 -16.27 -8.86 -51.33
C ALA A 190 -17.40 -7.82 -51.35
N ASP A 191 -18.30 -7.88 -50.36
CA ASP A 191 -19.47 -6.99 -50.20
C ASP A 191 -19.32 -5.94 -49.09
N GLY A 192 -18.21 -5.96 -48.33
CA GLY A 192 -17.93 -5.01 -47.23
C GLY A 192 -16.84 -5.48 -46.29
#